data_AF-A0A9D0TH46-F1
#
_entry.id   AF-A0A9D0TH46-F1
#
_cell.length_a   1.000
_cell.length_b   1.000
_cell.length_c   1.000
_cell.angle_alpha   90.00
_cell.angle_beta   90.00
_cell.angle_gamma   90.00
#
_symmetry.space_group_name_H-M   'P 1'
#
loop_
_entity.id
_entity.type
_entity.pdbx_description
1 polymer ?
#
loop_
_entity_poly.entity_id
_entity_poly.type
_entity_poly.pdbx_seq_one_letter_code
_entity_poly.pdbx_strand_id
1 'polypeptide(L)'
;MSVRKKNKRITGQVSALSVLFAGLLLTACSSNNDNNNETTPDTDGDTNGDTSGVDANTARINTLRSLVSAAGLTGDPATGRSLPSINDPKPQLGKKLFFTKGLGGDKDSACVTCHHPTLGGGDNLSLSIGVGAETPDLLGPGRFHDSTSTHFDGGPTVPRNAPTTFNIALWDRALFLDGRVESLGKTTGKNGNDG
;
A
#
# COMPACT_ATOMS: atom_id res chain seq x y z
N MET A 1 -62.14 1.01 -17.51
CA MET A 1 -61.76 2.44 -17.41
C MET A 1 -60.26 2.60 -17.62
N SER A 2 -59.85 3.22 -18.73
CA SER A 2 -58.45 3.49 -19.08
C SER A 2 -58.10 4.93 -18.68
N VAL A 3 -57.16 5.12 -17.75
CA VAL A 3 -56.68 6.45 -17.34
C VAL A 3 -55.29 6.66 -17.92
N ARG A 4 -55.24 7.37 -19.06
CA ARG A 4 -54.01 7.89 -19.67
C ARG A 4 -53.47 9.05 -18.83
N LYS A 5 -52.31 8.89 -18.19
CA LYS A 5 -51.54 10.03 -17.63
C LYS A 5 -50.68 10.63 -18.74
N LYS A 6 -50.91 11.92 -19.01
CA LYS A 6 -50.23 12.72 -20.04
C LYS A 6 -48.84 13.14 -19.56
N ASN A 7 -47.81 12.88 -20.37
CA ASN A 7 -46.48 13.43 -20.23
C ASN A 7 -46.51 14.95 -20.44
N LYS A 8 -46.05 15.72 -19.44
CA LYS A 8 -45.81 17.16 -19.58
C LYS A 8 -44.29 17.36 -19.67
N ARG A 9 -43.79 17.61 -20.88
CA ARG A 9 -42.42 18.09 -21.11
C ARG A 9 -42.32 19.50 -20.56
N ILE A 10 -41.41 19.72 -19.62
CA ILE A 10 -41.05 21.04 -19.13
C ILE A 10 -39.77 21.44 -19.85
N THR A 11 -39.92 22.27 -20.87
CA THR A 11 -38.83 23.04 -21.48
C THR A 11 -38.55 24.25 -20.59
N GLY A 12 -37.38 24.25 -19.96
CA GLY A 12 -36.85 25.41 -19.22
C GLY A 12 -35.43 25.68 -19.71
N GLN A 13 -35.29 26.65 -20.61
CA GLN A 13 -34.03 27.35 -20.83
C GLN A 13 -33.75 28.23 -19.60
N VAL A 14 -32.54 28.16 -19.06
CA VAL A 14 -31.91 29.32 -18.39
C VAL A 14 -30.40 29.12 -18.32
N SER A 15 -29.72 30.02 -19.03
CA SER A 15 -28.44 30.66 -18.73
C SER A 15 -27.22 29.79 -18.41
N ALA A 16 -26.34 29.69 -19.41
CA ALA A 16 -24.93 29.42 -19.22
C ALA A 16 -24.31 30.54 -18.35
N LEU A 17 -24.00 30.22 -17.10
CA LEU A 17 -23.16 31.06 -16.25
C LEU A 17 -21.78 30.39 -16.19
N SER A 18 -20.90 30.83 -17.09
CA SER A 18 -19.49 30.46 -17.12
C SER A 18 -18.82 30.99 -15.86
N VAL A 19 -18.69 30.14 -14.85
CA VAL A 19 -17.80 30.40 -13.72
C VAL A 19 -16.38 30.11 -14.20
N LEU A 20 -15.61 31.16 -14.45
CA LEU A 20 -14.16 31.09 -14.62
C LEU A 20 -13.56 30.48 -13.35
N PHE A 21 -13.24 29.19 -13.40
CA PHE A 21 -12.37 28.56 -12.41
C PHE A 21 -10.93 28.94 -12.81
N ALA A 22 -10.41 30.00 -12.20
CA ALA A 22 -9.01 30.38 -12.34
C ALA A 22 -8.16 29.22 -11.80
N GLY A 23 -7.40 28.59 -12.69
CA GLY A 23 -6.48 27.52 -12.35
C GLY A 23 -5.39 28.03 -11.42
N LEU A 24 -5.41 27.53 -10.19
CA LEU A 24 -4.27 27.63 -9.29
C LEU A 24 -3.24 26.57 -9.72
N LEU A 25 -2.41 26.93 -10.70
CA LEU A 25 -1.20 26.18 -11.05
C LEU A 25 -0.21 26.33 -9.88
N LEU A 26 -0.08 25.28 -9.07
CA LEU A 26 1.08 25.10 -8.21
C LEU A 26 2.28 24.77 -9.12
N THR A 27 2.96 25.80 -9.61
CA THR A 27 4.31 25.69 -10.14
C THR A 27 5.24 25.43 -8.95
N ALA A 28 5.58 24.18 -8.69
CA ALA A 28 6.67 23.86 -7.79
C ALA A 28 7.97 24.32 -8.46
N CYS A 29 8.69 25.21 -7.78
CA CYS A 29 9.96 25.75 -8.22
C CYS A 29 10.99 24.63 -8.37
N SER A 30 11.44 24.44 -9.60
CA SER A 30 12.79 23.98 -9.92
C SER A 30 13.75 25.06 -9.40
N SER A 31 14.44 24.81 -8.29
CA SER A 31 15.48 25.73 -7.82
C SER A 31 16.75 25.49 -8.64
N ASN A 32 16.87 26.26 -9.72
CA ASN A 32 18.14 26.51 -10.36
C ASN A 32 18.97 27.39 -9.43
N ASN A 33 20.23 26.98 -9.32
CA ASN A 33 21.32 27.61 -8.61
C ASN A 33 21.56 29.06 -9.10
N ASP A 34 21.17 30.05 -8.30
CA ASP A 34 21.63 31.42 -8.44
C ASP A 34 22.24 31.89 -7.11
N ASN A 35 23.56 32.08 -7.14
CA ASN A 35 24.34 32.61 -6.05
C ASN A 35 24.13 34.12 -5.96
N ASN A 36 23.41 34.60 -4.96
CA ASN A 36 23.45 35.99 -4.55
C ASN A 36 23.39 36.10 -3.03
N ASN A 37 24.58 36.33 -2.49
CA ASN A 37 24.88 36.87 -1.18
C ASN A 37 24.00 38.11 -0.89
N GLU A 38 23.03 37.98 0.01
CA GLU A 38 22.42 39.11 0.70
C GLU A 38 22.67 38.93 2.20
N THR A 39 23.70 39.65 2.66
CA THR A 39 24.09 39.75 4.06
C THR A 39 23.16 40.76 4.75
N THR A 40 22.20 40.28 5.53
CA THR A 40 21.57 41.08 6.59
C THR A 40 22.08 40.58 7.94
N PRO A 41 22.79 41.40 8.73
CA PRO A 41 23.33 40.98 10.02
C PRO A 41 22.24 41.12 11.09
N ASP A 42 21.43 40.07 11.29
CA ASP A 42 20.77 39.87 12.58
C ASP A 42 21.78 39.19 13.50
N THR A 43 22.52 40.03 14.22
CA THR A 43 23.38 39.65 15.33
C THR A 43 22.53 39.33 16.55
N ASP A 44 21.90 38.15 16.55
CA ASP A 44 21.68 37.42 17.79
C ASP A 44 22.94 36.58 18.04
N GLY A 45 23.81 37.13 18.88
CA GLY A 45 25.05 36.49 19.31
C GLY A 45 24.76 35.30 20.20
N ASP A 46 24.71 34.12 19.60
CA ASP A 46 25.25 32.88 20.19
C ASP A 46 25.91 32.04 19.10
N THR A 47 27.11 32.45 18.69
CA THR A 47 28.00 31.59 17.91
C THR A 47 28.65 30.57 18.84
N ASN A 48 27.90 29.55 19.22
CA ASN A 48 28.41 28.29 19.78
C ASN A 48 27.55 27.11 19.30
N GLY A 49 27.33 27.03 17.98
CA GLY A 49 26.82 25.81 17.36
C GLY A 49 27.98 24.87 17.08
N ASP A 50 28.12 23.81 17.88
CA ASP A 50 29.03 22.68 17.69
C ASP A 50 28.88 22.07 16.27
N THR A 51 29.58 22.64 15.28
CA THR A 51 29.66 22.11 13.92
C THR A 51 30.44 20.80 13.88
N SER A 52 31.27 20.53 14.90
CA SER A 52 32.00 19.28 15.07
C SER A 52 31.09 18.05 15.08
N GLY A 53 29.87 18.18 15.62
CA GLY A 53 28.84 17.12 15.58
C GLY A 53 28.28 16.88 14.16
N VAL A 54 28.12 17.93 13.36
CA VAL A 54 27.62 17.85 11.98
C VAL A 54 28.70 17.29 11.05
N ASP A 55 29.96 17.69 11.25
CA ASP A 55 31.12 17.23 10.47
C ASP A 55 31.41 15.75 10.75
N ALA A 56 31.32 15.33 12.02
CA ALA A 56 31.45 13.92 12.40
C ALA A 56 30.33 13.05 11.82
N ASN A 57 29.09 13.53 11.82
CA ASN A 57 27.97 12.82 11.21
C ASN A 57 28.11 12.74 9.69
N THR A 58 28.58 13.80 9.04
CA THR A 58 28.85 13.82 7.60
C THR A 58 29.94 12.83 7.23
N ALA A 59 31.03 12.77 8.00
CA ALA A 59 32.10 11.78 7.82
C ALA A 59 31.56 10.35 7.98
N ARG A 60 30.72 10.08 8.99
CA ARG A 60 30.09 8.76 9.19
C ARG A 60 29.16 8.38 8.02
N ILE A 61 28.34 9.31 7.53
CA ILE A 61 27.46 9.08 6.38
C ILE A 61 28.26 8.77 5.12
N ASN A 62 29.36 9.49 4.88
CA ASN A 62 30.21 9.25 3.71
C ASN A 62 30.92 7.89 3.80
N THR A 63 31.41 7.52 4.97
CA THR A 63 31.95 6.18 5.23
C THR A 63 30.89 5.11 4.97
N LEU A 64 29.67 5.28 5.47
CA LEU A 64 28.57 4.34 5.24
C LEU A 64 28.24 4.21 3.75
N ARG A 65 28.14 5.31 3.00
CA ARG A 65 27.90 5.30 1.55
C ARG A 65 29.01 4.57 0.79
N SER A 66 30.27 4.75 1.20
CA SER A 66 31.40 4.03 0.62
C SER A 66 31.29 2.52 0.85
N LEU A 67 30.91 2.10 2.06
CA LEU A 67 30.72 0.68 2.39
C LEU A 67 29.53 0.07 1.64
N VAL A 68 28.40 0.78 1.56
CA VAL A 68 27.20 0.37 0.79
C VAL A 68 27.55 0.17 -0.68
N SER A 69 28.29 1.13 -1.27
CA SER A 69 28.71 1.07 -2.67
C SER A 69 29.71 -0.07 -2.91
N ALA A 70 30.71 -0.24 -2.03
CA ALA A 70 31.68 -1.32 -2.11
C ALA A 70 31.03 -2.71 -1.96
N ALA A 71 29.97 -2.81 -1.16
CA ALA A 71 29.19 -4.02 -0.98
C ALA A 71 28.14 -4.24 -2.09
N GLY A 72 27.99 -3.32 -3.05
CA GLY A 72 27.02 -3.42 -4.14
C GLY A 72 25.55 -3.39 -3.67
N LEU A 73 25.27 -2.81 -2.51
CA LEU A 73 23.91 -2.73 -1.96
C LEU A 73 23.11 -1.66 -2.71
N THR A 74 22.14 -2.09 -3.52
CA THR A 74 21.35 -1.22 -4.40
C THR A 74 20.12 -0.59 -3.73
N GLY A 75 19.73 -1.09 -2.55
CA GLY A 75 18.50 -0.72 -1.87
C GLY A 75 17.22 -1.32 -2.50
N ASP A 76 17.33 -1.92 -3.67
CA ASP A 76 16.23 -2.65 -4.33
C ASP A 76 16.35 -4.16 -4.01
N PRO A 77 15.47 -4.70 -3.15
CA PRO A 77 15.50 -6.11 -2.78
C PRO A 77 15.08 -7.05 -3.94
N ALA A 78 14.58 -6.50 -5.05
CA ALA A 78 14.29 -7.25 -6.28
C ALA A 78 15.49 -7.35 -7.24
N THR A 79 16.63 -6.72 -6.93
CA THR A 79 17.83 -6.77 -7.79
C THR A 79 18.22 -8.21 -8.13
N GLY A 80 18.39 -8.50 -9.42
CA GLY A 80 18.75 -9.83 -9.92
C GLY A 80 17.59 -10.82 -10.02
N ARG A 81 16.34 -10.38 -9.77
CA ARG A 81 15.13 -11.18 -9.94
C ARG A 81 14.37 -10.75 -11.20
N SER A 82 13.67 -11.71 -11.82
CA SER A 82 12.76 -11.43 -12.93
C SER A 82 11.32 -11.41 -12.40
N LEU A 83 10.77 -10.21 -12.22
CA LEU A 83 9.38 -10.01 -11.78
C LEU A 83 8.53 -9.48 -12.94
N PRO A 84 7.27 -9.90 -13.08
CA PRO A 84 6.38 -9.37 -14.12
C PRO A 84 6.09 -7.89 -13.86
N SER A 85 5.86 -7.11 -14.92
CA SER A 85 5.48 -5.71 -14.79
C SER A 85 4.09 -5.61 -14.17
N ILE A 86 3.91 -4.69 -13.22
CA ILE A 86 2.59 -4.49 -12.58
C ILE A 86 1.51 -4.14 -13.62
N ASN A 87 1.88 -3.56 -14.76
CA ASN A 87 0.97 -3.17 -15.83
C ASN A 87 0.62 -4.31 -16.79
N ASP A 88 1.27 -5.48 -16.67
CA ASP A 88 0.98 -6.63 -17.52
C ASP A 88 -0.45 -7.18 -17.25
N PRO A 89 -1.09 -7.82 -18.24
CA PRO A 89 -2.45 -8.34 -18.08
C PRO A 89 -2.62 -9.30 -16.89
N LYS A 90 -1.62 -10.14 -16.61
CA LYS A 90 -1.68 -11.16 -15.54
C LYS A 90 -1.66 -10.54 -14.13
N PRO A 91 -0.72 -9.64 -13.77
CA PRO A 91 -0.78 -8.90 -12.51
C PRO A 91 -2.04 -8.04 -12.35
N GLN A 92 -2.52 -7.40 -13.43
CA GLN A 92 -3.77 -6.63 -13.39
C GLN A 92 -5.00 -7.50 -13.09
N LEU A 93 -5.07 -8.70 -13.69
CA LEU A 93 -6.08 -9.69 -13.33
C LEU A 93 -5.93 -10.13 -11.86
N GLY A 94 -4.70 -10.43 -11.42
CA GLY A 94 -4.41 -10.79 -10.03
C GLY A 94 -4.89 -9.73 -9.05
N LYS A 95 -4.68 -8.44 -9.34
CA LYS A 95 -5.22 -7.33 -8.54
C LYS A 95 -6.75 -7.36 -8.47
N LYS A 96 -7.45 -7.58 -9.59
CA LYS A 96 -8.93 -7.68 -9.57
C LYS A 96 -9.41 -8.85 -8.71
N LEU A 97 -8.74 -10.01 -8.80
CA LEU A 97 -9.06 -11.19 -8.01
C LEU A 97 -8.77 -10.99 -6.51
N PHE A 98 -7.69 -10.28 -6.18
CA PHE A 98 -7.34 -10.00 -4.78
C PHE A 98 -8.41 -9.18 -4.04
N PHE A 99 -9.13 -8.33 -4.77
CA PHE A 99 -10.18 -7.47 -4.22
C PHE A 99 -11.60 -8.02 -4.41
N THR A 100 -11.77 -9.18 -5.06
CA THR A 100 -13.11 -9.71 -5.33
C THR A 100 -13.57 -10.67 -4.25
N LYS A 101 -14.76 -10.42 -3.70
CA LYS A 101 -15.44 -11.35 -2.79
C LYS A 101 -16.07 -12.53 -3.53
N GLY A 102 -16.24 -12.43 -4.85
CA GLY A 102 -16.90 -13.45 -5.66
C GLY A 102 -16.20 -14.81 -5.74
N LEU A 103 -14.95 -14.91 -5.24
CA LEU A 103 -14.22 -16.18 -5.12
C LEU A 103 -14.54 -16.93 -3.82
N GLY A 104 -15.13 -16.27 -2.83
CA GLY A 104 -15.56 -16.89 -1.57
C GLY A 104 -16.95 -17.50 -1.68
N GLY A 105 -17.21 -18.58 -0.92
CA GLY A 105 -18.51 -19.26 -0.91
C GLY A 105 -19.65 -18.32 -0.52
N ASP A 106 -19.48 -17.60 0.59
CA ASP A 106 -20.48 -16.68 1.14
C ASP A 106 -20.38 -15.25 0.56
N LYS A 107 -19.38 -15.01 -0.30
CA LYS A 107 -19.16 -13.74 -1.01
C LYS A 107 -19.05 -12.51 -0.09
N ASP A 108 -18.58 -12.70 1.12
CA ASP A 108 -18.47 -11.69 2.18
C ASP A 108 -17.03 -11.22 2.42
N SER A 109 -16.04 -12.04 2.09
CA SER A 109 -14.61 -11.76 2.24
C SER A 109 -13.81 -11.96 0.95
N ALA A 110 -12.72 -11.21 0.82
CA ALA A 110 -11.74 -11.30 -0.26
C ALA A 110 -10.32 -11.36 0.33
N CYS A 111 -9.29 -11.57 -0.50
CA CYS A 111 -7.90 -11.53 -0.01
C CYS A 111 -7.58 -10.20 0.69
N VAL A 112 -8.08 -9.09 0.15
CA VAL A 112 -7.88 -7.75 0.69
C VAL A 112 -8.53 -7.53 2.07
N THR A 113 -9.52 -8.34 2.46
CA THR A 113 -10.21 -8.20 3.76
C THR A 113 -9.25 -8.35 4.93
N CYS A 114 -8.26 -9.25 4.82
CA CYS A 114 -7.26 -9.50 5.86
C CYS A 114 -5.84 -9.06 5.47
N HIS A 115 -5.64 -8.56 4.24
CA HIS A 115 -4.34 -8.16 3.70
C HIS A 115 -4.42 -6.79 3.03
N HIS A 116 -4.98 -5.81 3.74
CA HIS A 116 -5.25 -4.50 3.16
C HIS A 116 -3.98 -3.63 3.10
N PRO A 117 -3.66 -2.97 1.96
CA PRO A 117 -2.44 -2.15 1.85
C PRO A 117 -2.35 -1.01 2.87
N THR A 118 -3.47 -0.39 3.25
CA THR A 118 -3.49 0.69 4.26
C THR A 118 -3.21 0.19 5.68
N LEU A 119 -3.28 -1.13 5.90
CA LEU A 119 -2.95 -1.81 7.15
C LEU A 119 -1.58 -2.51 7.08
N GLY A 120 -0.73 -2.13 6.12
CA GLY A 120 0.59 -2.73 5.91
C GLY A 120 0.56 -4.10 5.24
N GLY A 121 -0.53 -4.44 4.52
CA GLY A 121 -0.69 -5.73 3.84
C GLY A 121 -1.08 -6.89 4.77
N GLY A 122 -1.42 -6.60 6.03
CA GLY A 122 -2.02 -7.52 6.99
C GLY A 122 -3.39 -7.02 7.47
N ASP A 123 -3.91 -7.61 8.54
CA ASP A 123 -5.26 -7.33 9.07
C ASP A 123 -5.24 -6.31 10.22
N ASN A 124 -4.08 -5.92 10.75
CA ASN A 124 -3.97 -5.09 11.97
C ASN A 124 -4.80 -5.63 13.17
N LEU A 125 -4.93 -6.96 13.22
CA LEU A 125 -5.56 -7.73 14.29
C LEU A 125 -4.60 -8.85 14.72
N SER A 126 -4.66 -9.25 15.99
CA SER A 126 -3.88 -10.39 16.49
C SER A 126 -4.24 -11.67 15.73
N LEU A 127 -5.53 -11.90 15.53
CA LEU A 127 -6.09 -13.01 14.75
C LEU A 127 -7.16 -12.45 13.81
N SER A 128 -7.16 -12.92 12.57
CA SER A 128 -8.14 -12.47 11.58
C SER A 128 -9.52 -13.08 11.82
N ILE A 129 -10.58 -12.33 11.50
CA ILE A 129 -11.94 -12.91 11.50
C ILE A 129 -12.11 -13.89 10.33
N GLY A 130 -11.50 -13.60 9.17
CA GLY A 130 -11.70 -14.38 7.95
C GLY A 130 -13.06 -14.10 7.33
N VAL A 131 -13.87 -15.14 7.17
CA VAL A 131 -15.26 -15.08 6.70
C VAL A 131 -16.23 -14.86 7.88
N GLY A 132 -17.46 -14.48 7.59
CA GLY A 132 -18.54 -14.34 8.58
C GLY A 132 -18.41 -13.12 9.47
N ALA A 133 -17.77 -12.04 9.03
CA ALA A 133 -17.67 -10.84 9.85
C ALA A 133 -19.03 -10.12 9.96
N GLU A 134 -19.38 -9.63 11.17
CA GLU A 134 -20.63 -8.87 11.40
C GLU A 134 -20.77 -7.68 10.44
N THR A 135 -19.65 -7.02 10.13
CA THR A 135 -19.56 -5.94 9.13
C THR A 135 -18.55 -6.33 8.06
N PRO A 136 -18.98 -6.90 6.92
CA PRO A 136 -18.08 -7.48 5.92
C PRO A 136 -17.08 -6.51 5.27
N ASP A 137 -17.36 -5.21 5.26
CA ASP A 137 -16.51 -4.18 4.64
C ASP A 137 -15.65 -3.41 5.65
N LEU A 138 -15.80 -3.69 6.96
CA LEU A 138 -14.93 -3.10 7.98
C LEU A 138 -13.55 -3.78 7.93
N LEU A 139 -12.49 -2.96 8.00
CA LEU A 139 -11.10 -3.41 8.00
C LEU A 139 -10.47 -3.16 9.37
N GLY A 140 -9.64 -4.10 9.83
CA GLY A 140 -8.84 -3.91 11.03
C GLY A 140 -9.63 -3.87 12.35
N PRO A 141 -9.19 -3.05 13.33
CA PRO A 141 -9.81 -3.00 14.66
C PRO A 141 -11.32 -2.74 14.61
N GLY A 142 -12.06 -3.45 15.49
CA GLY A 142 -13.53 -3.35 15.58
C GLY A 142 -14.29 -4.39 14.74
N ARG A 143 -13.60 -5.26 14.01
CA ARG A 143 -14.21 -6.43 13.38
C ARG A 143 -14.53 -7.51 14.41
N PHE A 144 -15.74 -8.06 14.32
CA PHE A 144 -16.21 -9.19 15.12
C PHE A 144 -16.76 -10.29 14.21
N HIS A 145 -16.71 -11.53 14.69
CA HIS A 145 -17.31 -12.67 14.00
C HIS A 145 -18.81 -12.71 14.32
N ASP A 146 -19.63 -12.82 13.28
CA ASP A 146 -21.08 -12.85 13.40
C ASP A 146 -21.52 -14.10 14.16
N SER A 147 -22.23 -13.89 15.27
CA SER A 147 -22.79 -14.96 16.11
C SER A 147 -23.71 -15.94 15.37
N THR A 148 -24.23 -15.54 14.20
CA THR A 148 -25.10 -16.34 13.33
C THR A 148 -24.33 -17.01 12.18
N SER A 149 -23.05 -16.68 11.98
CA SER A 149 -22.20 -17.28 10.96
C SER A 149 -21.90 -18.74 11.28
N THR A 150 -21.72 -19.54 10.22
CA THR A 150 -21.10 -20.85 10.35
C THR A 150 -19.74 -20.73 11.04
N HIS A 151 -19.41 -21.71 11.90
CA HIS A 151 -18.16 -21.79 12.65
C HIS A 151 -17.93 -20.71 13.72
N PHE A 152 -18.99 -20.03 14.18
CA PHE A 152 -18.87 -19.14 15.35
C PHE A 152 -18.48 -19.92 16.60
N ASP A 153 -17.34 -19.56 17.20
CA ASP A 153 -16.77 -20.18 18.40
C ASP A 153 -16.55 -19.17 19.54
N GLY A 154 -17.05 -17.94 19.38
CA GLY A 154 -16.88 -16.83 20.34
C GLY A 154 -15.63 -15.98 20.10
N GLY A 155 -14.83 -16.25 19.06
CA GLY A 155 -13.64 -15.46 18.73
C GLY A 155 -13.37 -15.34 17.22
N PRO A 156 -12.22 -14.76 16.84
CA PRO A 156 -11.74 -14.81 15.46
C PRO A 156 -11.48 -16.25 15.02
N THR A 157 -12.08 -16.67 13.89
CA THR A 157 -12.00 -18.06 13.42
C THR A 157 -10.65 -18.43 12.80
N VAL A 158 -9.86 -17.44 12.35
CA VAL A 158 -8.56 -17.71 11.74
C VAL A 158 -7.53 -17.92 12.86
N PRO A 159 -6.88 -19.10 12.95
CA PRO A 159 -6.07 -19.47 14.10
C PRO A 159 -4.71 -18.77 14.19
N ARG A 160 -4.38 -17.92 13.21
CA ARG A 160 -3.09 -17.22 13.13
C ARG A 160 -3.27 -15.79 12.62
N ASN A 161 -2.31 -14.95 12.96
CA ASN A 161 -2.17 -13.62 12.40
C ASN A 161 -2.01 -13.67 10.86
N ALA A 162 -2.61 -12.71 10.15
CA ALA A 162 -2.38 -12.52 8.72
C ALA A 162 -1.04 -11.78 8.48
N PRO A 163 -0.03 -12.44 7.88
CA PRO A 163 1.25 -11.79 7.59
C PRO A 163 1.10 -10.72 6.51
N THR A 164 2.06 -9.80 6.42
CA THR A 164 2.08 -8.82 5.32
C THR A 164 2.21 -9.51 3.95
N THR A 165 1.48 -9.01 2.95
CA THR A 165 1.69 -9.39 1.54
C THR A 165 2.84 -8.65 0.89
N PHE A 166 3.42 -7.63 1.54
CA PHE A 166 4.54 -6.91 0.98
C PHE A 166 5.77 -7.81 0.89
N ASN A 167 6.51 -7.70 -0.20
CA ASN A 167 7.71 -8.50 -0.48
C ASN A 167 7.46 -10.01 -0.62
N ILE A 168 6.21 -10.48 -0.67
CA ILE A 168 5.91 -11.91 -0.83
C ILE A 168 6.50 -12.50 -2.12
N ALA A 169 6.63 -11.69 -3.17
CA ALA A 169 7.26 -12.06 -4.43
C ALA A 169 8.78 -12.30 -4.31
N LEU A 170 9.39 -11.98 -3.17
CA LEU A 170 10.81 -12.19 -2.91
C LEU A 170 11.08 -13.52 -2.17
N TRP A 171 10.03 -14.26 -1.80
CA TRP A 171 10.17 -15.50 -1.04
C TRP A 171 10.45 -16.65 -2.01
N ASP A 172 11.63 -17.26 -1.87
CA ASP A 172 12.09 -18.30 -2.81
C ASP A 172 11.75 -19.73 -2.37
N ARG A 173 11.47 -19.93 -1.08
CA ARG A 173 11.45 -21.28 -0.47
C ARG A 173 10.07 -21.72 0.00
N ALA A 174 9.44 -20.97 0.88
CA ALA A 174 8.23 -21.39 1.57
C ALA A 174 7.36 -20.19 1.91
N LEU A 175 6.04 -20.39 1.94
CA LEU A 175 5.02 -19.46 2.43
C LEU A 175 4.46 -19.95 3.77
N PHE A 176 3.81 -19.05 4.50
CA PHE A 176 3.27 -19.25 5.85
C PHE A 176 4.33 -19.42 6.94
N LEU A 177 3.92 -19.18 8.19
CA LEU A 177 4.78 -19.28 9.38
C LEU A 177 5.33 -20.69 9.62
N ASP A 178 4.60 -21.72 9.20
CA ASP A 178 4.96 -23.14 9.33
C ASP A 178 5.56 -23.73 8.05
N GLY A 179 5.76 -22.92 7.00
CA GLY A 179 6.35 -23.35 5.75
C GLY A 179 5.53 -24.41 4.99
N ARG A 180 4.25 -24.61 5.30
CA ARG A 180 3.47 -25.72 4.73
C ARG A 180 3.23 -25.65 3.21
N VAL A 181 3.53 -24.52 2.58
CA VAL A 181 3.56 -24.37 1.12
C VAL A 181 4.97 -24.01 0.72
N GLU A 182 5.62 -24.87 -0.06
CA GLU A 182 7.02 -24.70 -0.46
C GLU A 182 7.19 -24.80 -1.97
N SER A 183 8.22 -24.12 -2.47
CA SER A 183 8.78 -24.42 -3.78
C SER A 183 9.46 -25.80 -3.75
N LEU A 184 9.33 -26.53 -4.85
CA LEU A 184 10.01 -27.80 -5.06
C LEU A 184 11.52 -27.60 -5.26
N GLY A 185 11.93 -26.61 -6.05
CA GLY A 185 13.34 -26.38 -6.38
C GLY A 185 14.09 -25.52 -5.35
N LYS A 186 13.38 -24.67 -4.60
CA LYS A 186 13.93 -23.77 -3.56
C LYS A 186 15.07 -22.87 -4.08
N THR A 187 15.08 -22.60 -5.38
CA THR A 187 16.15 -21.87 -6.07
C THR A 187 16.10 -20.39 -5.71
N THR A 188 17.22 -19.86 -5.22
CA THR A 188 17.38 -18.44 -4.89
C THR A 188 17.05 -17.54 -6.08
N GLY A 189 16.27 -16.48 -5.84
CA GLY A 189 15.88 -15.50 -6.85
C GLY A 189 14.82 -15.96 -7.84
N LYS A 190 14.23 -17.15 -7.65
CA LYS A 190 13.19 -17.71 -8.53
C LYS A 190 11.78 -17.56 -7.98
N ASN A 191 11.58 -16.99 -6.80
CA ASN A 191 10.26 -16.73 -6.22
C ASN A 191 9.30 -17.94 -6.26
N GLY A 192 9.88 -19.15 -6.12
CA GLY A 192 9.20 -20.44 -6.22
C GLY A 192 8.71 -20.87 -7.60
N ASN A 193 9.13 -20.20 -8.68
CA ASN A 193 8.81 -20.48 -10.08
C ASN A 193 9.86 -21.38 -10.76
N ASP A 194 10.26 -22.44 -10.08
CA ASP A 194 11.36 -23.33 -10.47
C ASP A 194 10.98 -24.82 -10.44
N GLY A 195 9.68 -25.13 -10.51
CA GLY A 195 9.13 -26.50 -10.54
C GLY A 195 7.74 -26.56 -11.15
#